data_AF-A0AAV9NMH9-F1
#
_entry.id   AF-A0AAV9NMH9-F1
#
_cell.length_a   1.000
_cell.length_b   1.000
_cell.length_c   1.000
_cell.angle_alpha   90.00
_cell.angle_beta   90.00
_cell.angle_gamma   90.00
#
_symmetry.space_group_name_H-M   'P 1'
#
loop_
_entity.id
_entity.type
_entity.pdbx_description
1 polymer ?
#
loop_
_entity_poly.entity_id
_entity_poly.type
_entity_poly.pdbx_seq_one_letter_code
_entity_poly.pdbx_strand_id
1 'polypeptide(L)'
;MPSIYIVSASYAPSPHQSSAIGNSSHPNAEFIALARNLSHGASLEVRSGFFAACLRFPAKAPPENNWHCGDASDILAGESRNADPLGLVQYSDRFTSKVVFYGLILGSMALSVLAIGVLSSLPGWKTHILEDGEAHQIRPFPAPNVTSFCLATLCFSAGFGFISVLWLHVAAVAATGTLDFMIEDIVVTQVGSAAMALGWLAFGTEMIALVGVFIMRVSLNLLDQITDED
;
A
#
# COMPACT_ATOMS: atom_id res chain seq x y z
N MET A 1 -12.36 -0.51 9.86
CA MET A 1 -10.97 0.00 9.76
C MET A 1 -10.97 1.34 9.03
N PRO A 2 -11.38 2.45 9.67
CA PRO A 2 -11.46 3.73 8.98
C PRO A 2 -10.08 4.41 8.80
N SER A 3 -9.08 4.11 9.62
CA SER A 3 -7.85 4.92 9.71
C SER A 3 -6.76 4.63 8.67
N ILE A 4 -6.81 3.48 7.98
CA ILE A 4 -5.81 3.09 6.97
C ILE A 4 -6.52 2.87 5.65
N TYR A 5 -6.21 3.70 4.66
CA TYR A 5 -6.81 3.69 3.33
C TYR A 5 -5.76 4.09 2.29
N ILE A 6 -6.00 3.80 1.01
CA ILE A 6 -5.10 4.19 -0.09
C ILE A 6 -5.51 5.58 -0.58
N VAL A 7 -6.81 5.74 -0.88
CA VAL A 7 -7.42 6.99 -1.31
C VAL A 7 -8.70 7.21 -0.50
N SER A 8 -8.92 8.45 -0.09
CA SER A 8 -10.20 8.92 0.42
C SER A 8 -10.74 10.01 -0.48
N ALA A 9 -12.04 10.01 -0.69
CA ALA A 9 -12.78 11.06 -1.37
C ALA A 9 -14.00 11.41 -0.52
N SER A 10 -14.20 12.69 -0.27
CA SER A 10 -15.35 13.19 0.49
C SER A 10 -15.92 14.43 -0.16
N TYR A 11 -17.23 14.61 -0.08
CA TYR A 11 -17.83 15.90 -0.44
C TYR A 11 -17.40 16.97 0.55
N ALA A 12 -16.99 18.13 0.02
CA ALA A 12 -16.64 19.26 0.87
C ALA A 12 -17.88 19.72 1.67
N PRO A 13 -17.78 19.87 3.00
CA PRO A 13 -18.85 20.50 3.77
C PRO A 13 -18.97 21.95 3.31
N SER A 14 -20.13 22.33 2.77
CA SER A 14 -20.39 23.63 2.13
C SER A 14 -19.72 24.79 2.87
N PRO A 15 -18.70 25.46 2.31
CA PRO A 15 -18.40 26.82 2.71
C PRO A 15 -19.55 27.71 2.23
N HIS A 16 -19.96 28.65 3.08
CA HIS A 16 -20.96 29.67 2.77
C HIS A 16 -20.80 30.19 1.34
N GLN A 17 -21.92 30.18 0.62
CA GLN A 17 -22.24 30.92 -0.60
C GLN A 17 -21.30 32.13 -0.81
N SER A 18 -20.12 31.88 -1.37
CA SER A 18 -19.25 32.93 -1.86
C SER A 18 -19.63 33.11 -3.30
N SER A 19 -20.50 34.10 -3.51
CA SER A 19 -20.84 34.66 -4.80
C SER A 19 -19.56 35.07 -5.53
N ALA A 20 -18.97 34.13 -6.25
CA ALA A 20 -17.94 34.40 -7.24
C ALA A 20 -18.43 33.85 -8.59
N ILE A 21 -19.57 34.39 -9.05
CA ILE A 21 -19.73 34.66 -10.47
C ILE A 21 -18.77 35.82 -10.74
N GLY A 22 -17.50 35.52 -10.93
CA GLY A 22 -16.45 36.53 -10.96
C GLY A 22 -15.25 35.98 -11.68
N ASN A 23 -15.34 35.98 -13.01
CA ASN A 23 -14.22 35.87 -13.95
C ASN A 23 -13.15 34.83 -13.60
N SER A 24 -13.43 33.56 -13.89
CA SER A 24 -12.35 32.60 -14.11
C SER A 24 -12.54 32.00 -15.49
N SER A 25 -11.54 32.18 -16.35
CA SER A 25 -11.42 31.58 -17.68
C SER A 25 -11.16 30.08 -17.55
N HIS A 26 -12.03 29.36 -16.85
CA HIS A 26 -11.97 27.91 -16.69
C HIS A 26 -12.85 27.28 -17.77
N PRO A 27 -12.35 26.28 -18.51
CA PRO A 27 -13.06 25.68 -19.63
C PRO A 27 -14.35 24.92 -19.25
N ASN A 28 -14.68 24.81 -17.95
CA ASN A 28 -15.76 23.97 -17.40
C ASN A 28 -16.59 24.64 -16.28
N ALA A 29 -16.64 25.98 -16.22
CA ALA A 29 -17.34 26.71 -15.16
C ALA A 29 -18.83 26.30 -14.99
N GLU A 30 -19.55 26.01 -16.07
CA GLU A 30 -20.94 25.55 -16.02
C GLU A 30 -21.08 24.15 -15.39
N PHE A 31 -20.12 23.25 -15.65
CA PHE A 31 -20.11 21.91 -15.06
C PHE A 31 -19.86 21.97 -13.56
N ILE A 32 -18.92 22.82 -13.12
CA ILE A 32 -18.61 23.02 -11.69
C ILE A 32 -19.84 23.58 -10.95
N ALA A 33 -20.55 24.55 -11.55
CA ALA A 33 -21.77 25.10 -10.97
C ALA A 33 -22.89 24.06 -10.83
N LEU A 34 -23.06 23.20 -11.83
CA LEU A 34 -24.05 22.11 -11.80
C LEU A 34 -23.68 21.03 -10.78
N ALA A 35 -22.41 20.61 -10.74
CA ALA A 35 -21.89 19.65 -9.77
C ALA A 35 -22.08 20.15 -8.33
N ARG A 36 -21.84 21.44 -8.08
CA ARG A 36 -22.05 22.09 -6.77
C ARG A 36 -23.51 22.10 -6.34
N ASN A 37 -24.43 22.34 -7.28
CA ASN A 37 -25.86 22.32 -6.99
C ASN A 37 -26.36 20.91 -6.63
N LEU A 38 -25.84 19.89 -7.33
CA LEU A 38 -26.15 18.49 -7.04
C LEU A 38 -25.53 17.99 -5.72
N SER A 39 -24.35 18.49 -5.34
CA SER A 39 -23.67 18.08 -4.11
C SER A 39 -24.16 18.79 -2.85
N HIS A 40 -24.96 19.87 -2.96
CA HIS A 40 -25.36 20.75 -1.85
C HIS A 40 -26.09 20.06 -0.68
N GLY A 41 -26.66 18.86 -0.89
CA GLY A 41 -27.31 18.04 0.14
C GLY A 41 -26.63 16.70 0.41
N ALA A 42 -25.56 16.37 -0.31
CA ALA A 42 -24.89 15.08 -0.20
C ALA A 42 -23.66 15.21 0.72
N SER A 43 -23.65 14.42 1.80
CA SER A 43 -22.45 14.22 2.61
C SER A 43 -22.11 12.74 2.57
N LEU A 44 -20.98 12.44 1.95
CA LEU A 44 -20.48 11.09 1.74
C LEU A 44 -18.97 11.16 1.81
N GLU A 45 -18.39 10.26 2.59
CA GLU A 45 -16.95 10.03 2.63
C GLU A 45 -16.70 8.56 2.26
N VAL A 46 -15.91 8.33 1.21
CA VAL A 46 -15.51 7.01 0.74
C VAL A 46 -14.02 6.86 0.97
N ARG A 47 -13.62 5.79 1.63
CA ARG A 47 -12.24 5.39 1.84
C ARG A 47 -12.02 4.03 1.22
N SER A 48 -11.14 3.95 0.23
CA SER A 48 -10.82 2.70 -0.44
C SER A 48 -9.51 2.14 0.06
N GLY A 49 -9.58 0.92 0.59
CA GLY A 49 -8.44 0.09 0.93
C GLY A 49 -8.10 -0.88 -0.20
N PHE A 50 -7.15 -1.76 0.07
CA PHE A 50 -6.66 -2.73 -0.91
C PHE A 50 -7.69 -3.86 -1.17
N PHE A 51 -8.48 -4.25 -0.18
CA PHE A 51 -9.42 -5.38 -0.28
C PHE A 51 -10.90 -5.00 -0.10
N ALA A 52 -11.18 -3.78 0.35
CA ALA A 52 -12.53 -3.33 0.65
C ALA A 52 -12.62 -1.81 0.58
N ALA A 53 -13.84 -1.31 0.35
CA ALA A 53 -14.18 0.09 0.52
C ALA A 53 -14.95 0.28 1.82
N CYS A 54 -14.80 1.46 2.43
CA CYS A 54 -15.56 1.89 3.59
C CYS A 54 -16.23 3.22 3.27
N LEU A 55 -17.54 3.29 3.50
CA LEU A 55 -18.36 4.47 3.28
C LEU A 55 -18.85 5.02 4.61
N ARG A 56 -18.92 6.34 4.71
CA ARG A 56 -19.48 7.06 5.85
C ARG A 56 -20.53 8.04 5.37
N PHE A 57 -21.73 7.90 5.94
CA PHE A 57 -22.89 8.76 5.70
C PHE A 57 -23.16 9.63 6.95
N PRO A 58 -22.71 10.89 6.99
CA PRO A 58 -22.91 11.78 8.13
C PRO A 58 -24.38 12.13 8.40
N ALA A 59 -25.24 12.02 7.38
CA ALA A 59 -26.63 12.47 7.43
C ALA A 59 -27.59 11.55 8.21
N LYS A 60 -27.22 10.28 8.50
CA LYS A 60 -28.19 9.25 8.92
C LYS A 60 -27.93 8.61 10.28
N ALA A 61 -26.79 8.83 10.94
CA ALA A 61 -26.44 8.06 12.13
C ALA A 61 -25.55 8.82 13.14
N PRO A 62 -25.58 8.46 14.44
CA PRO A 62 -24.80 9.13 15.49
C PRO A 62 -23.27 8.98 15.27
N PRO A 63 -22.44 9.92 15.73
CA PRO A 63 -21.04 10.08 15.31
C PRO A 63 -20.09 8.90 15.63
N GLU A 64 -20.54 7.88 16.36
CA GLU A 64 -19.68 6.91 17.00
C GLU A 64 -19.43 5.64 16.17
N ASN A 65 -20.20 5.36 15.10
CA ASN A 65 -19.92 4.18 14.25
C ASN A 65 -20.56 4.15 12.84
N ASN A 66 -20.49 5.25 12.08
CA ASN A 66 -21.17 5.36 10.77
C ASN A 66 -20.38 4.77 9.58
N TRP A 67 -19.43 3.87 9.83
CA TRP A 67 -18.61 3.28 8.77
C TRP A 67 -19.19 1.94 8.33
N HIS A 68 -19.64 1.89 7.08
CA HIS A 68 -20.06 0.67 6.43
C HIS A 68 -18.93 0.21 5.51
N CYS A 69 -18.36 -0.97 5.78
CA CYS A 69 -17.25 -1.52 5.01
C CYS A 69 -17.65 -2.82 4.32
N GLY A 70 -17.23 -3.00 3.07
CA GLY A 70 -17.66 -4.11 2.23
C GLY A 70 -17.47 -3.78 0.75
N ASP A 71 -18.25 -4.43 -0.11
CA ASP A 71 -18.32 -4.06 -1.52
C ASP A 71 -19.02 -2.69 -1.67
N ALA A 72 -18.37 -1.79 -2.40
CA ALA A 72 -18.82 -0.44 -2.63
C ALA A 72 -20.23 -0.40 -3.27
N SER A 73 -20.51 -1.35 -4.17
CA SER A 73 -21.77 -1.45 -4.90
C SER A 73 -22.93 -1.94 -4.03
N ASP A 74 -22.68 -2.93 -3.17
CA ASP A 74 -23.68 -3.48 -2.25
C ASP A 74 -24.08 -2.47 -1.17
N ILE A 75 -23.10 -1.71 -0.64
CA ILE A 75 -23.37 -0.69 0.37
C ILE A 75 -24.18 0.46 -0.21
N LEU A 76 -23.89 0.87 -1.46
CA LEU A 76 -24.64 1.93 -2.14
C LEU A 76 -26.03 1.46 -2.59
N ALA A 77 -26.20 0.17 -2.94
CA ALA A 77 -27.51 -0.40 -3.31
C ALA A 77 -28.52 -0.35 -2.15
N GLY A 78 -28.06 -0.37 -0.90
CA GLY A 78 -28.88 -0.18 0.28
C GLY A 78 -29.27 1.28 0.58
N GLU A 79 -28.76 2.24 -0.19
CA GLU A 79 -28.89 3.68 0.09
C GLU A 79 -29.52 4.43 -1.10
N SER A 80 -30.09 5.61 -0.84
CA SER A 80 -30.78 6.37 -1.89
C SER A 80 -29.80 6.88 -2.96
N ARG A 81 -30.26 6.94 -4.23
CA ARG A 81 -29.46 7.43 -5.37
C ARG A 81 -28.96 8.88 -5.19
N ASN A 82 -29.54 9.63 -4.25
CA ASN A 82 -29.13 10.99 -3.88
C ASN A 82 -27.92 11.04 -2.92
N ALA A 83 -27.47 9.89 -2.40
CA ALA A 83 -26.33 9.83 -1.49
C ALA A 83 -24.97 9.95 -2.21
N ASP A 84 -24.92 9.63 -3.51
CA ASP A 84 -23.72 9.76 -4.35
C ASP A 84 -24.04 10.42 -5.72
N PRO A 85 -24.36 11.73 -5.74
CA PRO A 85 -24.75 12.44 -6.96
C PRO A 85 -23.65 12.56 -8.02
N LEU A 86 -22.37 12.48 -7.62
CA LEU A 86 -21.21 12.58 -8.53
C LEU A 86 -20.58 11.20 -8.84
N GLY A 87 -21.08 10.11 -8.25
CA GLY A 87 -20.56 8.77 -8.50
C GLY A 87 -19.16 8.54 -7.90
N LEU A 88 -18.85 9.12 -6.74
CA LEU A 88 -17.57 8.92 -6.03
C LEU A 88 -17.34 7.46 -5.69
N VAL A 89 -18.39 6.71 -5.34
CA VAL A 89 -18.30 5.28 -5.01
C VAL A 89 -17.88 4.50 -6.26
N GLN A 90 -18.52 4.78 -7.39
CA GLN A 90 -18.21 4.13 -8.65
C GLN A 90 -16.81 4.51 -9.16
N TYR A 91 -16.40 5.77 -8.99
CA TYR A 91 -15.04 6.21 -9.29
C TYR A 91 -14.02 5.45 -8.45
N SER A 92 -14.26 5.34 -7.13
CA SER A 92 -13.36 4.65 -6.21
C SER A 92 -13.25 3.15 -6.49
N ASP A 93 -14.36 2.51 -6.84
CA ASP A 93 -14.39 1.10 -7.26
C ASP A 93 -13.61 0.87 -8.58
N ARG A 94 -13.83 1.73 -9.58
CA ARG A 94 -13.08 1.71 -10.84
C ARG A 94 -11.59 1.94 -10.65
N PHE A 95 -11.22 2.82 -9.72
CA PHE A 95 -9.84 3.07 -9.36
C PHE A 95 -9.22 1.80 -8.77
N THR A 96 -9.79 1.23 -7.71
CA THR A 96 -9.25 0.04 -7.04
C THR A 96 -9.16 -1.16 -7.98
N SER A 97 -10.20 -1.42 -8.79
CA SER A 97 -10.23 -2.56 -9.72
C SER A 97 -9.24 -2.47 -10.88
N LYS A 98 -8.85 -1.27 -11.33
CA LYS A 98 -7.93 -1.08 -12.47
C LYS A 98 -6.50 -0.77 -12.07
N VAL A 99 -6.31 -0.13 -10.92
CA VAL A 99 -5.01 0.34 -10.47
C VAL A 99 -4.29 -0.72 -9.64
N VAL A 100 -5.01 -1.52 -8.86
CA VAL A 100 -4.38 -2.45 -7.92
C VAL A 100 -4.11 -3.78 -8.61
N PHE A 101 -2.87 -3.98 -9.06
CA PHE A 101 -2.42 -5.31 -9.50
C PHE A 101 -1.98 -6.16 -8.31
N TYR A 102 -2.89 -6.99 -7.81
CA TYR A 102 -2.67 -7.87 -6.65
C TYR A 102 -1.47 -8.81 -6.78
N GLY A 103 -1.17 -9.25 -8.00
CA GLY A 103 -0.18 -10.29 -8.25
C GLY A 103 1.25 -9.91 -7.85
N LEU A 104 1.66 -8.66 -8.02
CA LEU A 104 3.04 -8.25 -7.72
C LEU A 104 3.30 -8.15 -6.21
N ILE A 105 2.35 -7.59 -5.44
CA ILE A 105 2.46 -7.50 -3.98
C ILE A 105 2.40 -8.87 -3.34
N LEU A 106 1.43 -9.70 -3.75
CA LEU A 106 1.31 -11.07 -3.24
C LEU A 106 2.51 -11.92 -3.65
N GLY A 107 3.04 -11.71 -4.86
CA GLY A 107 4.28 -12.33 -5.31
C GLY A 107 5.47 -11.96 -4.43
N SER A 108 5.72 -10.67 -4.21
CA SER A 108 6.78 -10.18 -3.30
C SER A 108 6.61 -10.75 -1.89
N MET A 109 5.40 -10.74 -1.34
CA MET A 109 5.12 -11.34 -0.02
C MET A 109 5.43 -12.85 0.01
N ALA A 110 5.07 -13.60 -1.02
CA ALA A 110 5.36 -15.03 -1.09
C ALA A 110 6.86 -15.31 -1.20
N LEU A 111 7.59 -14.57 -2.05
CA LEU A 111 9.04 -14.74 -2.21
C LEU A 111 9.81 -14.37 -0.94
N SER A 112 9.44 -13.28 -0.25
CA SER A 112 10.05 -12.88 1.02
C SER A 112 9.82 -13.91 2.12
N VAL A 113 8.60 -14.45 2.27
CA VAL A 113 8.32 -15.54 3.22
C VAL A 113 9.12 -16.79 2.89
N LEU A 114 9.27 -17.15 1.61
CA LEU A 114 10.10 -18.28 1.19
C LEU A 114 11.57 -18.06 1.57
N ALA A 115 12.12 -16.87 1.33
CA ALA A 115 13.50 -16.55 1.70
C ALA A 115 13.72 -16.62 3.22
N ILE A 116 12.78 -16.10 4.02
CA ILE A 116 12.81 -16.18 5.48
C ILE A 116 12.69 -17.65 5.95
N GLY A 117 11.82 -18.44 5.31
CA GLY A 117 11.68 -19.86 5.60
C GLY A 117 12.98 -20.62 5.38
N VAL A 118 13.67 -20.37 4.28
CA VAL A 118 14.98 -20.99 4.00
C VAL A 118 16.04 -20.52 5.00
N LEU A 119 16.11 -19.22 5.31
CA LEU A 119 17.06 -18.69 6.30
C LEU A 119 16.82 -19.21 7.71
N SER A 120 15.56 -19.41 8.10
CA SER A 120 15.21 -19.95 9.43
C SER A 120 15.49 -21.45 9.57
N SER A 121 15.52 -22.18 8.44
CA SER A 121 15.87 -23.61 8.42
C SER A 121 17.37 -23.91 8.57
N LEU A 122 18.22 -22.86 8.64
CA LEU A 122 19.65 -23.05 8.78
C LEU A 122 19.99 -23.72 10.12
N PRO A 123 20.81 -24.79 10.13
CA PRO A 123 21.14 -25.51 11.35
C PRO A 123 21.83 -24.59 12.36
N GLY A 124 21.34 -24.61 13.59
CA GLY A 124 21.91 -23.86 14.71
C GLY A 124 23.30 -24.33 15.13
N TRP A 125 23.82 -23.74 16.20
CA TRP A 125 25.10 -24.11 16.80
C TRP A 125 25.18 -25.62 17.06
N LYS A 126 26.21 -26.28 16.51
CA LYS A 126 26.51 -27.67 16.84
C LYS A 126 27.73 -27.71 17.75
N THR A 127 27.60 -28.39 18.89
CA THR A 127 28.73 -28.71 19.76
C THR A 127 29.46 -29.91 19.18
N HIS A 128 30.71 -29.73 18.80
CA HIS A 128 31.62 -30.83 18.47
C HIS A 128 32.51 -31.09 19.67
N ILE A 129 32.55 -32.33 20.15
CA ILE A 129 33.47 -32.74 21.22
C ILE A 129 34.72 -33.26 20.51
N LEU A 130 35.87 -32.61 20.72
CA LEU A 130 37.16 -33.09 20.21
C LEU A 130 37.66 -34.28 21.07
N GLU A 131 38.63 -35.04 20.55
CA GLU A 131 39.29 -36.15 21.27
C GLU A 131 39.92 -35.74 22.61
N ASP A 132 40.24 -34.44 22.79
CA ASP A 132 40.76 -33.86 24.04
C ASP A 132 39.68 -33.58 25.11
N GLY A 133 38.39 -33.86 24.81
CA GLY A 133 37.26 -33.64 25.74
C GLY A 133 36.73 -32.19 25.79
N GLU A 134 37.36 -31.26 25.08
CA GLU A 134 36.89 -29.88 24.94
C GLU A 134 35.72 -29.78 23.95
N ALA A 135 34.63 -29.14 24.38
CA ALA A 135 33.45 -28.91 23.56
C ALA A 135 33.61 -27.59 22.78
N HIS A 136 33.86 -27.70 21.47
CA HIS A 136 33.88 -26.54 20.58
C HIS A 136 32.51 -26.32 19.95
N GLN A 137 31.99 -25.09 20.01
CA GLN A 137 30.77 -24.72 19.29
C GLN A 137 31.13 -24.29 17.87
N ILE A 138 30.81 -25.12 16.89
CA ILE A 138 31.03 -24.82 15.47
C ILE A 138 29.68 -24.46 14.86
N ARG A 139 29.61 -23.28 14.24
CA ARG A 139 28.44 -22.88 13.46
C ARG A 139 28.63 -23.38 12.03
N PRO A 140 27.84 -24.37 11.55
CA PRO A 140 27.96 -24.84 10.18
C PRO A 140 27.65 -23.69 9.21
N PHE A 141 28.56 -23.41 8.29
CA PHE A 141 28.34 -22.41 7.26
C PHE A 141 27.20 -22.86 6.32
N PRO A 142 26.28 -21.96 5.94
CA PRO A 142 25.24 -22.31 4.98
C PRO A 142 25.87 -22.65 3.63
N ALA A 143 25.33 -23.66 2.95
CA ALA A 143 25.79 -24.03 1.62
C ALA A 143 25.70 -22.82 0.66
N PRO A 144 26.71 -22.60 -0.22
CA PRO A 144 26.76 -21.44 -1.11
C PRO A 144 25.56 -21.35 -2.06
N ASN A 145 24.97 -22.51 -2.39
CA ASN A 145 23.77 -22.60 -3.22
C ASN A 145 22.54 -22.03 -2.50
N VAL A 146 22.44 -22.24 -1.19
CA VAL A 146 21.31 -21.77 -0.37
C VAL A 146 21.37 -20.26 -0.19
N THR A 147 22.54 -19.70 0.09
CA THR A 147 22.74 -18.24 0.20
C THR A 147 22.53 -17.54 -1.14
N SER A 148 23.00 -18.12 -2.24
CA SER A 148 22.76 -17.58 -3.60
C SER A 148 21.28 -17.63 -3.98
N PHE A 149 20.57 -18.71 -3.63
CA PHE A 149 19.13 -18.82 -3.83
C PHE A 149 18.36 -17.77 -3.03
N CYS A 150 18.63 -17.63 -1.72
CA CYS A 150 17.99 -16.61 -0.89
C CYS A 150 18.23 -15.19 -1.42
N LEU A 151 19.46 -14.89 -1.86
CA LEU A 151 19.79 -13.59 -2.43
C LEU A 151 19.01 -13.30 -3.71
N ALA A 152 18.91 -14.28 -4.62
CA ALA A 152 18.15 -14.14 -5.86
C ALA A 152 16.65 -13.94 -5.55
N THR A 153 16.08 -14.76 -4.67
CA THR A 153 14.66 -14.65 -4.28
C THR A 153 14.35 -13.31 -3.63
N LEU A 154 15.19 -12.81 -2.71
CA LEU A 154 15.03 -11.49 -2.10
C LEU A 154 15.17 -10.36 -3.12
N CYS A 155 16.05 -10.50 -4.12
CA CYS A 155 16.21 -9.50 -5.18
C CYS A 155 14.94 -9.37 -6.04
N PHE A 156 14.37 -10.50 -6.48
CA PHE A 156 13.09 -10.49 -7.20
C PHE A 156 11.95 -9.96 -6.33
N SER A 157 11.92 -10.37 -5.06
CA SER A 157 10.94 -9.92 -4.09
C SER A 157 10.98 -8.39 -3.89
N ALA A 158 12.18 -7.82 -3.71
CA ALA A 158 12.39 -6.38 -3.57
C ALA A 158 12.04 -5.63 -4.86
N GLY A 159 12.37 -6.19 -6.03
CA GLY A 159 11.99 -5.61 -7.32
C GLY A 159 10.47 -5.52 -7.49
N PHE A 160 9.74 -6.60 -7.22
CA PHE A 160 8.28 -6.61 -7.28
C PHE A 160 7.64 -5.73 -6.22
N GLY A 161 8.18 -5.72 -4.99
CA GLY A 161 7.74 -4.84 -3.90
C GLY A 161 7.91 -3.37 -4.28
N PHE A 162 9.07 -2.98 -4.81
CA PHE A 162 9.36 -1.63 -5.25
C PHE A 162 8.43 -1.15 -6.36
N ILE A 163 8.27 -1.94 -7.42
CA ILE A 163 7.36 -1.62 -8.52
C ILE A 163 5.94 -1.44 -7.99
N SER A 164 5.51 -2.31 -7.08
CA SER A 164 4.17 -2.25 -6.50
C SER A 164 3.93 -1.00 -5.67
N VAL A 165 4.84 -0.67 -4.75
CA VAL A 165 4.71 0.52 -3.88
C VAL A 165 4.77 1.80 -4.71
N LEU A 166 5.69 1.88 -5.67
CA LEU A 166 5.75 3.01 -6.60
C LEU A 166 4.47 3.16 -7.40
N TRP A 167 3.97 2.07 -7.97
CA TRP A 167 2.75 2.08 -8.76
C TRP A 167 1.55 2.55 -7.94
N LEU A 168 1.39 2.00 -6.73
CA LEU A 168 0.33 2.40 -5.80
C LEU A 168 0.42 3.88 -5.42
N HIS A 169 1.64 4.38 -5.19
CA HIS A 169 1.88 5.78 -4.87
C HIS A 169 1.53 6.71 -6.03
N VAL A 170 2.07 6.44 -7.22
CA VAL A 170 1.83 7.24 -8.43
C VAL A 170 0.34 7.25 -8.79
N ALA A 171 -0.32 6.10 -8.72
CA ALA A 171 -1.73 6.03 -9.07
C ALA A 171 -2.62 6.73 -8.03
N ALA A 172 -2.31 6.63 -6.73
CA ALA A 172 -3.03 7.38 -5.71
C ALA A 172 -2.89 8.90 -5.91
N VAL A 173 -1.67 9.38 -6.19
CA VAL A 173 -1.40 10.80 -6.48
C VAL A 173 -2.10 11.25 -7.78
N ALA A 174 -2.09 10.42 -8.81
CA ALA A 174 -2.77 10.73 -10.06
C ALA A 174 -4.29 10.83 -9.87
N ALA A 175 -4.89 9.92 -9.10
CA ALA A 175 -6.33 9.95 -8.82
C ALA A 175 -6.74 11.22 -8.08
N THR A 176 -6.03 11.57 -6.99
CA THR A 176 -6.31 12.80 -6.25
C THR A 176 -6.11 14.04 -7.12
N GLY A 177 -5.00 14.10 -7.86
CA GLY A 177 -4.72 15.21 -8.78
C GLY A 177 -5.82 15.39 -9.82
N THR A 178 -6.28 14.31 -10.47
CA THR A 178 -7.35 14.42 -11.49
C THR A 178 -8.67 14.95 -10.95
N LEU A 179 -9.04 14.60 -9.71
CA LEU A 179 -10.27 15.08 -9.10
C LEU A 179 -10.15 16.54 -8.67
N ASP A 180 -9.00 16.92 -8.11
CA ASP A 180 -8.72 18.30 -7.71
C ASP A 180 -8.77 19.24 -8.93
N PHE A 181 -8.24 18.81 -10.08
CA PHE A 181 -8.29 19.60 -11.32
C PHE A 181 -9.70 19.70 -11.95
N MET A 182 -10.56 18.69 -11.79
CA MET A 182 -11.85 18.65 -12.49
C MET A 182 -13.00 19.29 -11.73
N ILE A 183 -12.99 19.22 -10.40
CA ILE A 183 -14.18 19.49 -9.56
C ILE A 183 -13.85 20.41 -8.37
N GLU A 184 -12.76 21.18 -8.47
CA GLU A 184 -12.29 22.22 -7.54
C GLU A 184 -13.30 22.63 -6.44
N ASP A 185 -12.93 22.43 -5.18
CA ASP A 185 -13.70 22.71 -3.95
C ASP A 185 -15.02 21.93 -3.72
N ILE A 186 -15.41 21.01 -4.61
CA ILE A 186 -16.64 20.19 -4.43
C ILE A 186 -16.32 18.83 -3.80
N VAL A 187 -15.15 18.26 -4.12
CA VAL A 187 -14.68 16.98 -3.58
C VAL A 187 -13.29 17.18 -2.97
N VAL A 188 -13.14 16.82 -1.70
CA VAL A 188 -11.84 16.75 -1.02
C VAL A 188 -11.31 15.34 -1.16
N THR A 189 -10.15 15.21 -1.80
CA THR A 189 -9.46 13.92 -1.92
C THR A 189 -8.18 13.91 -1.11
N GLN A 190 -7.84 12.76 -0.54
CA GLN A 190 -6.62 12.61 0.24
C GLN A 190 -6.03 11.21 0.05
N VAL A 191 -4.71 11.17 -0.14
CA VAL A 191 -3.92 9.94 -0.12
C VAL A 191 -3.67 9.50 1.33
N GLY A 192 -3.88 8.22 1.64
CA GLY A 192 -3.65 7.72 2.99
C GLY A 192 -2.17 7.58 3.30
N SER A 193 -1.63 8.58 3.99
CA SER A 193 -0.22 8.64 4.40
C SER A 193 0.22 7.42 5.23
N ALA A 194 -0.66 6.91 6.10
CA ALA A 194 -0.39 5.73 6.91
C ALA A 194 -0.15 4.47 6.06
N ALA A 195 -1.01 4.23 5.04
CA ALA A 195 -0.85 3.09 4.14
C ALA A 195 0.45 3.22 3.30
N MET A 196 0.74 4.43 2.83
CA MET A 196 1.98 4.72 2.09
C MET A 196 3.22 4.51 2.97
N ALA A 197 3.20 4.97 4.21
CA ALA A 197 4.28 4.78 5.16
C ALA A 197 4.54 3.29 5.41
N LEU A 198 3.49 2.48 5.62
CA LEU A 198 3.64 1.03 5.81
C LEU A 198 4.21 0.34 4.56
N GLY A 199 3.81 0.74 3.35
CA GLY A 199 4.36 0.20 2.11
C GLY A 199 5.86 0.48 1.96
N TRP A 200 6.28 1.73 2.20
CA TRP A 200 7.70 2.11 2.15
C TRP A 200 8.52 1.49 3.27
N LEU A 201 7.95 1.35 4.47
CA LEU A 201 8.60 0.70 5.59
C LEU A 201 8.82 -0.80 5.28
N ALA A 202 7.81 -1.48 4.72
CA ALA A 202 7.94 -2.87 4.29
C ALA A 202 9.07 -3.04 3.25
N PHE A 203 9.10 -2.19 2.22
CA PHE A 203 10.20 -2.19 1.24
C PHE A 203 11.56 -1.90 1.90
N GLY A 204 11.63 -0.95 2.83
CA GLY A 204 12.84 -0.64 3.59
C GLY A 204 13.35 -1.83 4.40
N THR A 205 12.46 -2.55 5.08
CA THR A 205 12.83 -3.77 5.82
C THR A 205 13.32 -4.88 4.91
N GLU A 206 12.74 -5.02 3.72
CA GLU A 206 13.18 -5.98 2.72
C GLU A 206 14.57 -5.63 2.16
N MET A 207 14.84 -4.35 1.91
CA MET A 207 16.16 -3.87 1.52
C MET A 207 17.22 -4.12 2.59
N ILE A 208 16.89 -3.93 3.86
CA ILE A 208 17.79 -4.26 4.98
C ILE A 208 18.10 -5.76 4.98
N ALA A 209 17.10 -6.62 4.79
CA ALA A 209 17.30 -8.07 4.70
C ALA A 209 18.17 -8.46 3.49
N LEU A 210 17.94 -7.86 2.32
CA LEU A 210 18.73 -8.07 1.12
C LEU A 210 20.19 -7.72 1.34
N VAL A 211 20.48 -6.54 1.92
CA VAL A 211 21.83 -6.10 2.25
C VAL A 211 22.49 -7.03 3.27
N GLY A 212 21.74 -7.47 4.29
CA GLY A 212 22.24 -8.42 5.28
C GLY A 212 22.70 -9.75 4.67
N VAL A 213 21.88 -10.33 3.78
CA VAL A 213 22.23 -11.57 3.06
C VAL A 213 23.37 -11.34 2.06
N PHE A 214 23.42 -10.17 1.42
CA PHE A 214 24.50 -9.80 0.53
C PHE A 214 25.86 -9.74 1.27
N ILE A 215 25.91 -9.05 2.42
CA ILE A 215 27.11 -9.00 3.26
C ILE A 215 27.51 -10.41 3.70
N MET A 216 26.55 -11.22 4.15
CA MET A 216 26.80 -12.61 4.53
C MET A 216 27.44 -13.41 3.39
N ARG A 217 26.97 -13.25 2.15
CA ARG A 217 27.53 -13.95 0.99
C ARG A 217 28.97 -13.53 0.70
N VAL A 218 29.28 -12.24 0.79
CA VAL A 218 30.64 -11.70 0.59
C VAL A 218 31.59 -12.19 1.68
N SER A 219 31.17 -12.17 2.95
CA SER A 219 31.99 -12.66 4.06
C SER A 219 32.34 -14.14 3.91
N LEU A 220 31.40 -14.97 3.43
CA LEU A 220 31.68 -16.39 3.18
C LEU A 220 32.70 -16.58 2.06
N ASN A 221 32.62 -15.82 0.97
CA ASN A 221 33.61 -15.90 -0.12
C ASN A 221 35.01 -15.48 0.33
N LEU A 222 35.10 -14.44 1.16
CA LEU A 222 36.39 -13.99 1.68
C LEU A 222 37.01 -15.03 2.63
N LEU A 223 36.19 -15.67 3.47
CA LEU A 223 36.68 -16.71 4.37
C LEU A 223 37.16 -17.95 3.62
N ASP A 224 36.45 -18.35 2.56
CA ASP A 224 36.83 -19.47 1.69
C ASP A 224 38.20 -19.20 1.05
N GLN A 225 38.41 -17.98 0.51
CA GLN A 225 39.68 -17.58 -0.10
C GLN A 225 40.86 -17.64 0.87
N ILE A 226 40.68 -17.16 2.10
CA ILE A 226 41.76 -17.16 3.11
C ILE A 226 42.08 -18.58 3.58
N THR A 227 41.08 -19.47 3.64
CA THR A 227 41.27 -20.85 4.12
C THR A 227 41.88 -21.76 3.05
N ASP A 228 41.63 -21.49 1.77
CA ASP A 228 42.25 -22.21 0.64
C ASP A 228 43.72 -21.80 0.38
N GLU A 229 44.18 -20.69 0.97
CA GLU A 229 45.57 -20.20 0.84
C GLU A 229 46.55 -20.79 1.88
N ASP A 230 46.07 -21.55 2.87
CA ASP A 230 46.86 -22.29 3.88
C ASP A 230 46.92 -23.81 3.58
#